data_AF-G9L3H8-F1
#
_entry.id   AF-G9L3H8-F1
#
_cell.length_a   1.000
_cell.length_b   1.000
_cell.length_c   1.000
_cell.angle_alpha   90.00
_cell.angle_beta   90.00
_cell.angle_gamma   90.00
#
_symmetry.space_group_name_H-M   'P 1'
#
loop_
_entity.id
_entity.type
_entity.pdbx_description
1 polymer ?
#
loop_
_entity_poly.entity_id
_entity_poly.type
_entity_poly.pdbx_seq_one_letter_code
_entity_poly.pdbx_strand_id
1 'polypeptide(L)'
;RKVDLSTDEEEDETIHSLENKDDQSSSSTSSSSLEEEFSSVVNIPDAAFIQAARRKRELARAQNDYISLDVKHTSAIPGMKKNSGEDPESEPDDHEKRIAFTPKSQTLKQRMAEETTPRNEETSEESQEDENQDIWEQQQMRKAVKITEGRDLDLSYSSEPQTVKKFDTSISLPPVNLGIIKKQLNTRLTLLQDTHRSHLREYEKYIQDVESSKSTIQNLENSSNQALNFKFYKSMKIYVENLIDCLNEKIVSIQEIESSMHALLLKQAMTFMKRRQDELKHESTYLQQLSRRSETSTNESLAVDEKTQWILEEIESRRSRRRQARALSGNCDHQEGTSSDDELSSADMNDFQKTQDNISQDHKKIFEDVHDDFCNIQHILLKFQQWR
;
A
#
# COMPACT_ATOMS: atom_id res chain seq x y z
N ARG A 1 -36.07 -49.95 46.88
CA ARG A 1 -35.22 -50.40 48.00
C ARG A 1 -33.76 -50.33 47.53
N LYS A 2 -33.13 -49.16 47.39
CA LYS A 2 -33.24 -47.91 48.17
C LYS A 2 -33.12 -48.14 49.67
N VAL A 3 -32.12 -47.51 50.26
CA VAL A 3 -31.87 -47.24 51.68
C VAL A 3 -31.34 -45.80 51.67
N ASP A 4 -31.80 -44.97 52.61
CA ASP A 4 -31.51 -43.54 52.69
C ASP A 4 -30.90 -43.23 54.10
N LEU A 5 -30.50 -41.97 54.32
CA LEU A 5 -30.26 -41.30 55.63
C LEU A 5 -29.03 -41.64 56.51
N SER A 6 -28.13 -40.66 56.67
CA SER A 6 -27.93 -39.83 57.90
C SER A 6 -26.84 -38.75 57.61
N THR A 7 -27.09 -37.43 57.69
CA THR A 7 -26.93 -36.49 58.85
C THR A 7 -25.52 -36.44 59.48
N ASP A 8 -24.99 -35.30 60.00
CA ASP A 8 -25.42 -33.90 60.29
C ASP A 8 -24.31 -32.91 59.78
N GLU A 9 -24.27 -31.56 59.73
CA GLU A 9 -25.07 -30.31 60.02
C GLU A 9 -24.88 -29.35 58.76
N GLU A 10 -25.36 -28.10 58.52
CA GLU A 10 -25.66 -26.80 59.22
C GLU A 10 -24.42 -25.95 59.59
N GLU A 11 -24.32 -24.60 59.43
CA GLU A 11 -25.23 -23.45 59.11
C GLU A 11 -25.04 -22.95 57.64
N ASP A 12 -25.89 -22.21 56.88
CA ASP A 12 -26.95 -21.17 57.08
C ASP A 12 -26.45 -19.72 57.37
N GLU A 13 -27.11 -18.61 57.00
CA GLU A 13 -28.48 -18.36 56.48
C GLU A 13 -28.57 -17.10 55.53
N THR A 14 -29.63 -17.02 54.70
CA THR A 14 -30.29 -15.87 53.97
C THR A 14 -29.53 -14.58 53.55
N ILE A 15 -29.65 -14.04 52.33
CA ILE A 15 -30.81 -13.49 51.57
C ILE A 15 -31.46 -12.24 52.19
N HIS A 16 -31.56 -11.14 51.42
CA HIS A 16 -32.77 -10.30 51.40
C HIS A 16 -32.92 -9.48 50.12
N SER A 17 -34.06 -9.68 49.44
CA SER A 17 -34.61 -8.80 48.40
C SER A 17 -35.95 -8.23 48.88
N LEU A 18 -36.22 -6.94 48.63
CA LEU A 18 -37.52 -6.25 48.63
C LEU A 18 -37.22 -4.81 48.12
N GLU A 19 -37.65 -4.30 46.95
CA GLU A 19 -38.96 -4.19 46.28
C GLU A 19 -39.76 -2.92 46.69
N ASN A 20 -40.04 -2.07 45.68
CA ASN A 20 -40.96 -0.90 45.67
C ASN A 20 -40.56 0.32 46.56
N LYS A 21 -40.88 1.58 46.19
CA LYS A 21 -42.08 2.06 45.48
C LYS A 21 -41.90 3.40 44.72
N ASP A 22 -42.93 3.78 43.96
CA ASP A 22 -43.15 4.98 43.12
C ASP A 22 -42.84 6.34 43.83
N ASP A 23 -42.56 7.45 43.13
CA ASP A 23 -43.64 8.29 42.55
C ASP A 23 -43.24 9.37 41.50
N GLN A 24 -44.28 9.87 40.81
CA GLN A 24 -44.40 10.97 39.82
C GLN A 24 -43.44 12.19 39.99
N SER A 25 -43.04 12.98 38.96
CA SER A 25 -43.75 13.50 37.77
C SER A 25 -42.73 14.12 36.78
N SER A 26 -42.79 14.05 35.43
CA SER A 26 -43.83 14.28 34.40
C SER A 26 -43.81 15.70 33.79
N SER A 27 -43.31 15.83 32.54
CA SER A 27 -43.78 16.74 31.44
C SER A 27 -42.66 17.06 30.42
N SER A 28 -42.83 17.06 29.09
CA SER A 28 -43.86 16.49 28.20
C SER A 28 -43.31 16.41 26.74
N THR A 29 -43.91 15.52 25.93
CA THR A 29 -44.20 15.59 24.47
C THR A 29 -43.32 16.46 23.52
N SER A 30 -42.98 16.02 22.31
CA SER A 30 -43.91 15.35 21.38
C SER A 30 -43.22 14.38 20.41
N SER A 31 -43.78 13.17 20.29
CA SER A 31 -43.60 12.33 19.11
C SER A 31 -44.76 12.60 18.15
N SER A 32 -44.49 13.27 17.02
CA SER A 32 -45.51 13.49 15.99
C SER A 32 -45.39 12.41 14.92
N SER A 33 -46.36 11.52 14.87
CA SER A 33 -46.61 10.78 13.63
C SER A 33 -47.14 11.76 12.59
N LEU A 34 -46.60 11.71 11.37
CA LEU A 34 -47.21 12.33 10.20
C LEU A 34 -47.22 11.30 9.07
N GLU A 35 -48.43 10.85 8.76
CA GLU A 35 -48.77 10.22 7.49
C GLU A 35 -48.72 11.31 6.40
N GLU A 36 -47.53 11.67 5.91
CA GLU A 36 -47.43 12.43 4.66
C GLU A 36 -47.61 11.49 3.47
N GLU A 37 -48.88 11.36 3.09
CA GLU A 37 -49.36 10.99 1.76
C GLU A 37 -48.38 11.44 0.66
N PHE A 38 -47.93 10.51 -0.20
CA PHE A 38 -46.91 10.74 -1.25
C PHE A 38 -47.39 11.65 -2.40
N SER A 39 -47.69 12.91 -2.09
CA SER A 39 -47.89 13.98 -3.07
C SER A 39 -46.54 14.40 -3.64
N SER A 40 -46.24 13.96 -4.86
CA SER A 40 -44.93 14.09 -5.49
C SER A 40 -44.61 15.51 -5.97
N VAL A 41 -44.44 16.45 -5.04
CA VAL A 41 -43.95 17.81 -5.29
C VAL A 41 -42.48 17.89 -4.87
N VAL A 42 -41.58 17.97 -5.85
CA VAL A 42 -40.14 18.13 -5.59
C VAL A 42 -39.89 19.55 -5.10
N ASN A 43 -39.81 19.72 -3.78
CA ASN A 43 -39.45 20.98 -3.13
C ASN A 43 -37.97 21.31 -3.37
N ILE A 44 -37.69 21.97 -4.49
CA ILE A 44 -36.38 22.52 -4.83
C ILE A 44 -36.04 23.63 -3.80
N PRO A 45 -34.91 23.55 -3.07
CA PRO A 45 -34.52 24.60 -2.13
C PRO A 45 -34.31 25.95 -2.81
N ASP A 46 -34.48 27.03 -2.05
CA ASP A 46 -34.35 28.40 -2.56
C ASP A 46 -33.02 28.65 -3.33
N ALA A 47 -33.09 29.54 -4.32
CA ALA A 47 -31.98 29.88 -5.19
C ALA A 47 -30.75 30.38 -4.40
N ALA A 48 -30.93 31.11 -3.29
CA ALA A 48 -29.81 31.53 -2.45
C ALA A 48 -29.12 30.33 -1.77
N PHE A 49 -29.90 29.34 -1.31
CA PHE A 49 -29.37 28.11 -0.73
C PHE A 49 -28.59 27.28 -1.77
N ILE A 50 -29.12 27.13 -2.98
CA ILE A 50 -28.44 26.44 -4.09
C ILE A 50 -27.13 27.16 -4.47
N GLN A 51 -27.13 28.48 -4.52
CA GLN A 51 -25.91 29.27 -4.79
C GLN A 51 -24.88 29.16 -3.64
N ALA A 52 -25.32 29.20 -2.38
CA ALA A 52 -24.44 28.99 -1.22
C ALA A 52 -23.81 27.59 -1.22
N ALA A 53 -24.61 26.55 -1.47
CA ALA A 53 -24.14 25.16 -1.57
C ALA A 53 -23.24 24.91 -2.80
N ARG A 54 -23.36 25.72 -3.86
CA ARG A 54 -22.42 25.74 -4.99
C ARG A 54 -21.10 26.42 -4.59
N ARG A 55 -21.16 27.64 -4.04
CA ARG A 55 -19.99 28.41 -3.57
C ARG A 55 -19.16 27.65 -2.52
N LYS A 56 -19.82 26.93 -1.59
CA LYS A 56 -19.13 26.08 -0.60
C LYS A 56 -18.36 24.92 -1.25
N ARG A 57 -18.91 24.28 -2.29
CA ARG A 57 -18.21 23.25 -3.09
C ARG A 57 -17.08 23.82 -3.96
N GLU A 58 -17.24 25.04 -4.46
CA GLU A 58 -16.17 25.76 -5.17
C GLU A 58 -14.97 26.02 -4.24
N LEU A 59 -15.23 26.54 -3.03
CA LEU A 59 -14.21 26.79 -2.02
C LEU A 59 -13.53 25.49 -1.55
N ALA A 60 -14.28 24.42 -1.28
CA ALA A 60 -13.69 23.12 -0.90
C ALA A 60 -12.77 22.56 -2.00
N ARG A 61 -13.14 22.70 -3.28
CA ARG A 61 -12.28 22.33 -4.42
C ARG A 61 -11.05 23.24 -4.58
N ALA A 62 -11.09 24.46 -4.05
CA ALA A 62 -9.96 25.40 -4.06
C ALA A 62 -9.06 25.31 -2.80
N GLN A 63 -9.43 24.52 -1.79
CA GLN A 63 -8.65 24.30 -0.56
C GLN A 63 -7.94 22.93 -0.53
N ASN A 64 -7.99 22.18 -1.64
CA ASN A 64 -7.44 20.81 -1.78
C ASN A 64 -8.04 19.73 -0.86
N ASP A 65 -9.01 20.05 0.00
CA ASP A 65 -9.83 19.09 0.79
C ASP A 65 -10.76 18.18 -0.08
N TYR A 66 -10.50 18.07 -1.39
CA TYR A 66 -11.33 17.34 -2.33
C TYR A 66 -10.57 16.17 -2.99
N ILE A 67 -10.88 14.96 -2.53
CA ILE A 67 -10.40 13.72 -3.16
C ILE A 67 -11.09 13.55 -4.51
N SER A 68 -10.31 13.59 -5.59
CA SER A 68 -10.82 13.40 -6.95
C SER A 68 -10.99 11.91 -7.28
N LEU A 69 -12.19 11.51 -7.69
CA LEU A 69 -12.52 10.13 -8.09
C LEU A 69 -12.14 9.79 -9.54
N ASP A 70 -11.54 10.74 -10.27
CA ASP A 70 -11.01 10.54 -11.63
C ASP A 70 -9.58 9.98 -11.53
N VAL A 71 -9.43 8.66 -11.69
CA VAL A 71 -8.14 7.96 -11.54
C VAL A 71 -7.26 8.20 -12.77
N LYS A 72 -6.66 9.39 -12.81
CA LYS A 72 -5.58 9.69 -13.74
C LYS A 72 -4.32 8.96 -13.27
N HIS A 73 -3.92 7.92 -14.02
CA HIS A 73 -2.66 7.24 -13.80
C HIS A 73 -1.47 8.14 -14.20
N THR A 74 -1.15 9.13 -13.37
CA THR A 74 0.05 9.95 -13.50
C THR A 74 1.26 9.16 -12.99
N SER A 75 1.79 8.28 -13.84
CA SER A 75 3.04 7.53 -13.59
C SER A 75 4.26 8.47 -13.69
N ALA A 76 4.41 9.34 -12.69
CA ALA A 76 5.51 10.27 -12.55
C ALA A 76 6.46 9.83 -11.42
N ILE A 77 7.52 9.11 -11.77
CA ILE A 77 8.60 8.76 -10.83
C ILE A 77 9.65 9.89 -10.87
N PRO A 78 10.02 10.49 -9.71
CA PRO A 78 10.90 11.66 -9.69
C PRO A 78 12.40 11.31 -9.74
N GLY A 79 13.04 11.67 -10.85
CA GLY A 79 14.39 12.25 -10.88
C GLY A 79 15.61 11.41 -10.43
N MET A 80 16.43 11.00 -11.41
CA MET A 80 17.88 10.83 -11.23
C MET A 80 18.62 11.54 -12.38
N LYS A 81 19.95 11.75 -12.26
CA LYS A 81 20.62 12.91 -12.88
C LYS A 81 21.90 12.55 -13.66
N LYS A 82 21.90 12.89 -14.96
CA LYS A 82 23.05 13.02 -15.89
C LYS A 82 24.07 11.88 -15.98
N ASN A 83 24.17 11.30 -17.19
CA ASN A 83 25.44 11.08 -17.90
C ASN A 83 25.17 11.01 -19.42
N SER A 84 26.25 10.96 -20.22
CA SER A 84 26.22 11.05 -21.68
C SER A 84 26.91 9.84 -22.29
N GLY A 85 26.38 9.32 -23.39
CA GLY A 85 26.94 8.22 -24.17
C GLY A 85 26.08 7.93 -25.40
N GLU A 86 26.72 7.58 -26.51
CA GLU A 86 26.07 7.26 -27.79
C GLU A 86 26.04 5.74 -27.97
N ASP A 87 24.89 5.17 -28.35
CA ASP A 87 24.80 3.93 -29.14
C ASP A 87 23.41 3.84 -29.81
N PRO A 88 23.27 3.65 -31.13
CA PRO A 88 21.98 3.77 -31.83
C PRO A 88 21.43 2.46 -32.44
N GLU A 89 21.51 1.31 -31.76
CA GLU A 89 20.98 0.03 -32.27
C GLU A 89 19.98 -0.66 -31.31
N SER A 90 18.68 -0.52 -31.63
CA SER A 90 17.59 -1.38 -31.17
C SER A 90 16.32 -1.07 -31.97
N GLU A 91 15.87 -2.02 -32.81
CA GLU A 91 14.57 -1.90 -33.48
C GLU A 91 13.41 -1.91 -32.46
N PRO A 92 12.36 -1.09 -32.62
CA PRO A 92 11.20 -1.12 -31.75
C PRO A 92 10.35 -2.37 -32.02
N ASP A 93 10.25 -3.22 -31.00
CA ASP A 93 9.64 -4.55 -31.07
C ASP A 93 8.11 -4.51 -31.30
N ASP A 94 7.60 -5.20 -32.33
CA ASP A 94 6.20 -5.09 -32.82
C ASP A 94 5.17 -5.89 -31.98
N HIS A 95 5.35 -5.89 -30.66
CA HIS A 95 4.63 -6.76 -29.72
C HIS A 95 3.45 -6.08 -29.01
N GLU A 96 3.38 -4.75 -28.95
CA GLU A 96 2.33 -4.02 -28.20
C GLU A 96 0.99 -3.82 -28.95
N LYS A 97 0.74 -4.56 -30.04
CA LYS A 97 -0.55 -4.57 -30.77
C LYS A 97 -1.65 -5.33 -29.99
N ARG A 98 -1.96 -4.87 -28.78
CA ARG A 98 -2.96 -5.44 -27.87
C ARG A 98 -4.37 -5.23 -28.41
N ILE A 99 -4.92 -6.26 -29.04
CA ILE A 99 -6.25 -6.25 -29.69
C ILE A 99 -7.33 -5.83 -28.67
N ALA A 100 -7.99 -4.70 -28.92
CA ALA A 100 -9.05 -4.17 -28.07
C ALA A 100 -10.37 -4.92 -28.30
N PHE A 101 -10.61 -5.98 -27.52
CA PHE A 101 -11.77 -6.88 -27.65
C PHE A 101 -13.14 -6.29 -27.28
N THR A 102 -13.20 -5.02 -26.89
CA THR A 102 -14.46 -4.31 -26.56
C THR A 102 -14.44 -2.89 -27.14
N PRO A 103 -15.53 -2.41 -27.78
CA PRO A 103 -15.67 -1.02 -28.17
C PRO A 103 -15.56 -0.07 -26.96
N LYS A 104 -14.85 1.05 -27.12
CA LYS A 104 -14.78 2.10 -26.09
C LYS A 104 -16.17 2.68 -25.86
N SER A 105 -16.60 2.84 -24.62
CA SER A 105 -17.91 3.38 -24.26
C SER A 105 -18.01 4.87 -24.61
N GLN A 106 -18.47 5.15 -25.83
CA GLN A 106 -18.54 6.50 -26.39
C GLN A 106 -19.56 7.35 -25.63
N THR A 107 -19.14 8.52 -25.13
CA THR A 107 -20.02 9.40 -24.36
C THR A 107 -21.07 10.08 -25.26
N LEU A 108 -22.24 10.38 -24.71
CA LEU A 108 -23.37 10.98 -25.44
C LEU A 108 -22.96 12.24 -26.24
N LYS A 109 -22.08 13.07 -25.68
CA LYS A 109 -21.59 14.30 -26.31
C LYS A 109 -20.70 14.05 -27.54
N GLN A 110 -20.03 12.89 -27.62
CA GLN A 110 -19.23 12.50 -28.78
C GLN A 110 -20.12 11.95 -29.90
N ARG A 111 -21.14 11.14 -29.57
CA ARG A 111 -22.13 10.67 -30.57
C ARG A 111 -22.83 11.84 -31.28
N MET A 112 -23.33 12.82 -30.51
CA MET A 112 -23.95 14.04 -31.07
C MET A 112 -22.98 14.94 -31.85
N ALA A 113 -21.67 14.71 -31.80
CA ALA A 113 -20.70 15.45 -32.61
C ALA A 113 -20.44 14.73 -33.94
N GLU A 114 -20.15 13.43 -33.89
CA GLU A 114 -19.88 12.60 -35.08
C GLU A 114 -21.11 12.48 -36.01
N GLU A 115 -22.33 12.50 -35.46
CA GLU A 115 -23.59 12.54 -36.22
C GLU A 115 -23.81 13.88 -36.95
N THR A 116 -23.13 14.96 -36.53
CA THR A 116 -23.23 16.30 -37.16
C THR A 116 -22.11 16.60 -38.15
N THR A 117 -21.14 15.70 -38.32
CA THR A 117 -20.06 15.85 -39.32
C THR A 117 -20.40 15.09 -40.60
N PRO A 118 -20.55 15.75 -41.77
CA PRO A 118 -20.88 15.07 -43.02
C PRO A 118 -19.74 14.14 -43.44
N ARG A 119 -20.04 12.84 -43.50
CA ARG A 119 -19.08 11.79 -43.88
C ARG A 119 -18.93 11.75 -45.40
N ASN A 120 -17.87 12.38 -45.90
CA ASN A 120 -17.57 12.47 -47.32
C ASN A 120 -16.78 11.24 -47.82
N GLU A 121 -17.45 10.26 -48.46
CA GLU A 121 -16.83 9.34 -49.43
C GLU A 121 -17.87 8.55 -50.27
N GLU A 122 -18.11 9.04 -51.49
CA GLU A 122 -18.17 8.24 -52.74
C GLU A 122 -18.93 6.89 -52.77
N THR A 123 -20.27 6.90 -52.78
CA THR A 123 -21.07 5.96 -53.60
C THR A 123 -22.26 6.65 -54.25
N SER A 124 -22.34 6.57 -55.58
CA SER A 124 -23.46 7.05 -56.41
C SER A 124 -24.77 6.26 -56.19
N GLU A 125 -25.90 6.84 -56.64
CA GLU A 125 -27.27 6.27 -56.71
C GLU A 125 -28.26 6.59 -55.57
N GLU A 126 -28.53 7.88 -55.28
CA GLU A 126 -29.66 8.31 -54.41
C GLU A 126 -30.38 9.59 -54.93
N SER A 127 -30.28 9.91 -56.23
CA SER A 127 -30.72 11.19 -56.81
C SER A 127 -32.25 11.33 -57.04
N GLN A 128 -33.08 10.77 -56.15
CA GLN A 128 -34.54 10.97 -56.19
C GLN A 128 -35.20 11.26 -54.83
N GLU A 129 -34.65 10.80 -53.70
CA GLU A 129 -35.17 11.26 -52.39
C GLU A 129 -34.64 12.66 -52.03
N ASP A 130 -33.40 12.98 -52.43
CA ASP A 130 -32.75 14.28 -52.20
C ASP A 130 -33.53 15.45 -52.84
N GLU A 131 -33.96 15.34 -54.11
CA GLU A 131 -34.81 16.35 -54.76
C GLU A 131 -36.14 16.57 -54.02
N ASN A 132 -36.73 15.51 -53.46
CA ASN A 132 -37.99 15.62 -52.72
C ASN A 132 -37.80 16.32 -51.37
N GLN A 133 -36.67 16.10 -50.70
CA GLN A 133 -36.29 16.81 -49.49
C GLN A 133 -36.04 18.31 -49.78
N ASP A 134 -35.27 18.64 -50.81
CA ASP A 134 -34.97 20.04 -51.17
C ASP A 134 -36.24 20.81 -51.57
N ILE A 135 -37.16 20.16 -52.30
CA ILE A 135 -38.50 20.71 -52.60
C ILE A 135 -39.33 20.95 -51.32
N TRP A 136 -39.21 20.08 -50.31
CA TRP A 136 -39.91 20.24 -49.03
C TRP A 136 -39.33 21.40 -48.21
N GLU A 137 -38.00 21.51 -48.11
CA GLU A 137 -37.32 22.58 -47.39
C GLU A 137 -37.59 23.96 -48.02
N GLN A 138 -37.50 24.06 -49.35
CA GLN A 138 -37.89 25.28 -50.08
C GLN A 138 -39.35 25.69 -49.82
N GLN A 139 -40.27 24.74 -49.61
CA GLN A 139 -41.65 25.05 -49.26
C GLN A 139 -41.81 25.57 -47.83
N GLN A 140 -41.05 25.06 -46.85
CA GLN A 140 -41.06 25.61 -45.49
C GLN A 140 -40.42 27.01 -45.45
N MET A 141 -39.29 27.20 -46.14
CA MET A 141 -38.64 28.51 -46.29
C MET A 141 -39.60 29.57 -46.87
N ARG A 142 -40.32 29.25 -47.95
CA ARG A 142 -41.32 30.16 -48.55
C ARG A 142 -42.52 30.42 -47.64
N LYS A 143 -42.85 29.55 -46.67
CA LYS A 143 -43.86 29.81 -45.64
C LYS A 143 -43.34 30.75 -44.55
N ALA A 144 -42.11 30.53 -44.07
CA ALA A 144 -41.49 31.36 -43.04
C ALA A 144 -41.31 32.81 -43.51
N VAL A 145 -40.71 33.02 -44.69
CA VAL A 145 -40.45 34.37 -45.26
C VAL A 145 -41.74 35.18 -45.42
N LYS A 146 -42.84 34.54 -45.86
CA LYS A 146 -44.16 35.17 -46.00
C LYS A 146 -44.82 35.58 -44.68
N ILE A 147 -44.34 35.09 -43.53
CA ILE A 147 -44.83 35.47 -42.21
C ILE A 147 -44.04 36.68 -41.67
N THR A 148 -42.76 36.80 -42.03
CA THR A 148 -41.90 37.93 -41.62
C THR A 148 -42.10 39.20 -42.47
N GLU A 149 -42.38 39.06 -43.77
CA GLU A 149 -42.54 40.19 -44.70
C GLU A 149 -43.90 40.94 -44.55
N GLY A 150 -44.78 40.44 -43.67
CA GLY A 150 -46.15 40.96 -43.48
C GLY A 150 -46.40 41.70 -42.16
N ARG A 151 -45.37 42.21 -41.47
CA ARG A 151 -45.49 42.90 -40.16
C ARG A 151 -44.56 44.11 -40.01
N ASP A 152 -44.78 45.12 -40.83
CA ASP A 152 -44.31 46.49 -40.57
C ASP A 152 -45.49 47.49 -40.57
N LEU A 153 -45.25 48.71 -40.07
CA LEU A 153 -46.26 49.64 -39.57
C LEU A 153 -47.12 50.31 -40.66
N ASP A 154 -48.44 50.37 -40.43
CA ASP A 154 -49.14 51.63 -40.09
C ASP A 154 -50.48 51.33 -39.39
N LEU A 155 -51.04 52.28 -38.64
CA LEU A 155 -52.30 52.15 -37.90
C LEU A 155 -53.19 53.38 -38.07
N SER A 156 -53.76 53.55 -39.28
CA SER A 156 -54.61 54.68 -39.66
C SER A 156 -56.05 54.26 -40.00
N TYR A 157 -56.97 55.23 -39.92
CA TYR A 157 -58.41 55.01 -39.77
C TYR A 157 -59.17 55.11 -41.10
N SER A 158 -59.93 54.09 -41.49
CA SER A 158 -61.14 54.26 -42.31
C SER A 158 -62.06 53.02 -42.27
N SER A 159 -63.36 53.25 -42.44
CA SER A 159 -64.39 52.20 -42.50
C SER A 159 -64.80 51.92 -43.94
N GLU A 160 -64.74 50.66 -44.39
CA GLU A 160 -65.87 49.91 -44.99
C GLU A 160 -65.44 48.52 -45.50
N PRO A 161 -66.34 47.51 -45.58
CA PRO A 161 -65.95 46.11 -45.78
C PRO A 161 -65.88 45.68 -47.26
N GLN A 162 -64.68 45.51 -47.82
CA GLN A 162 -64.49 44.84 -49.12
C GLN A 162 -64.33 43.32 -49.00
N THR A 163 -65.36 42.62 -49.46
CA THR A 163 -65.44 41.21 -49.90
C THR A 163 -64.19 40.33 -49.74
N VAL A 164 -64.19 39.49 -48.69
CA VAL A 164 -63.20 38.41 -48.54
C VAL A 164 -63.36 37.39 -49.67
N LYS A 165 -62.27 37.04 -50.36
CA LYS A 165 -62.26 35.96 -51.36
C LYS A 165 -62.49 34.62 -50.66
N LYS A 166 -63.43 33.82 -51.17
CA LYS A 166 -63.63 32.44 -50.70
C LYS A 166 -62.42 31.58 -51.04
N PHE A 167 -61.83 30.95 -50.04
CA PHE A 167 -61.06 29.73 -50.22
C PHE A 167 -61.96 28.56 -49.82
N ASP A 168 -62.18 27.61 -50.72
CA ASP A 168 -62.97 26.42 -50.42
C ASP A 168 -62.16 25.46 -49.53
N THR A 169 -62.40 25.53 -48.22
CA THR A 169 -61.90 24.55 -47.25
C THR A 169 -62.74 23.26 -47.32
N SER A 170 -62.69 22.59 -48.48
CA SER A 170 -63.45 21.38 -48.79
C SER A 170 -62.59 20.10 -48.75
N ILE A 171 -61.61 20.06 -47.83
CA ILE A 171 -60.92 18.82 -47.45
C ILE A 171 -61.93 17.94 -46.70
N SER A 172 -62.57 17.02 -47.42
CA SER A 172 -63.53 16.08 -46.84
C SER A 172 -62.81 15.08 -45.94
N LEU A 173 -62.98 15.23 -44.63
CA LEU A 173 -62.53 14.24 -43.66
C LEU A 173 -63.22 12.88 -43.95
N PRO A 174 -62.51 11.74 -43.81
CA PRO A 174 -63.09 10.42 -44.06
C PRO A 174 -64.39 10.19 -43.25
N PRO A 175 -65.45 9.57 -43.82
CA PRO A 175 -66.71 9.38 -43.12
C PRO A 175 -66.58 8.55 -41.83
N VAL A 176 -66.60 9.23 -40.68
CA VAL A 176 -66.39 8.60 -39.36
C VAL A 176 -67.66 7.86 -38.93
N ASN A 177 -67.78 6.60 -39.36
CA ASN A 177 -68.84 5.70 -38.91
C ASN A 177 -68.61 5.26 -37.45
N LEU A 178 -69.68 5.17 -36.65
CA LEU A 178 -69.65 4.72 -35.26
C LEU A 178 -68.94 3.35 -35.06
N GLY A 179 -69.03 2.45 -36.04
CA GLY A 179 -68.32 1.17 -36.03
C GLY A 179 -66.80 1.30 -36.15
N ILE A 180 -66.30 2.36 -36.80
CA ILE A 180 -64.86 2.68 -36.87
C ILE A 180 -64.39 3.22 -35.51
N ILE A 181 -65.15 4.16 -34.90
CA ILE A 181 -64.87 4.68 -33.55
C ILE A 181 -64.84 3.52 -32.54
N LYS A 182 -65.84 2.63 -32.56
CA LYS A 182 -65.90 1.46 -31.66
C LYS A 182 -64.70 0.52 -31.84
N LYS A 183 -64.26 0.27 -33.08
CA LYS A 183 -63.03 -0.50 -33.35
C LYS A 183 -61.80 0.21 -32.78
N GLN A 184 -61.62 1.50 -33.07
CA GLN A 184 -60.46 2.27 -32.63
C GLN A 184 -60.38 2.41 -31.09
N LEU A 185 -61.52 2.56 -30.41
CA LEU A 185 -61.62 2.52 -28.95
C LEU A 185 -61.25 1.14 -28.39
N ASN A 186 -61.79 0.06 -28.96
CA ASN A 186 -61.43 -1.30 -28.54
C ASN A 186 -59.94 -1.59 -28.74
N THR A 187 -59.35 -1.20 -29.87
CA THR A 187 -57.91 -1.38 -30.15
C THR A 187 -57.04 -0.56 -29.18
N ARG A 188 -57.45 0.66 -28.83
CA ARG A 188 -56.77 1.45 -27.78
C ARG A 188 -56.91 0.82 -26.39
N LEU A 189 -58.08 0.24 -26.07
CA LEU A 189 -58.31 -0.45 -24.81
C LEU A 189 -57.48 -1.73 -24.69
N THR A 190 -57.38 -2.56 -25.74
CA THR A 190 -56.52 -3.75 -25.72
C THR A 190 -55.05 -3.37 -25.60
N LEU A 191 -54.59 -2.38 -26.39
CA LEU A 191 -53.22 -1.87 -26.30
C LEU A 191 -52.87 -1.40 -24.86
N LEU A 192 -53.77 -0.63 -24.23
CA LEU A 192 -53.58 -0.13 -22.86
C LEU A 192 -53.61 -1.25 -21.81
N GLN A 193 -54.43 -2.27 -22.00
CA GLN A 193 -54.43 -3.46 -21.13
C GLN A 193 -53.15 -4.27 -21.28
N ASP A 194 -52.60 -4.40 -22.49
CA ASP A 194 -51.40 -5.18 -22.75
C ASP A 194 -50.11 -4.45 -22.34
N THR A 195 -50.04 -3.11 -22.47
CA THR A 195 -48.94 -2.34 -21.85
C THR A 195 -49.01 -2.41 -20.32
N HIS A 196 -50.19 -2.30 -19.71
CA HIS A 196 -50.35 -2.47 -18.27
C HIS A 196 -49.92 -3.88 -17.79
N ARG A 197 -50.26 -4.95 -18.54
CA ARG A 197 -49.76 -6.32 -18.30
C ARG A 197 -48.25 -6.47 -18.54
N SER A 198 -47.62 -5.63 -19.36
CA SER A 198 -46.15 -5.58 -19.48
C SER A 198 -45.54 -4.94 -18.25
N HIS A 199 -45.97 -3.73 -17.91
CA HIS A 199 -45.43 -2.97 -16.77
C HIS A 199 -45.64 -3.67 -15.43
N LEU A 200 -46.74 -4.41 -15.22
CA LEU A 200 -46.90 -5.27 -14.03
C LEU A 200 -45.85 -6.39 -13.95
N ARG A 201 -45.50 -7.02 -15.08
CA ARG A 201 -44.45 -8.07 -15.11
C ARG A 201 -43.04 -7.49 -14.99
N GLU A 202 -42.81 -6.30 -15.53
CA GLU A 202 -41.58 -5.53 -15.35
C GLU A 202 -41.41 -5.13 -13.88
N TYR A 203 -42.46 -4.64 -13.23
CA TYR A 203 -42.48 -4.27 -11.81
C TYR A 203 -42.25 -5.47 -10.89
N GLU A 204 -42.93 -6.60 -11.12
CA GLU A 204 -42.71 -7.86 -10.39
C GLU A 204 -41.25 -8.32 -10.52
N LYS A 205 -40.69 -8.25 -11.74
CA LYS A 205 -39.27 -8.55 -11.98
C LYS A 205 -38.35 -7.59 -11.21
N TYR A 206 -38.64 -6.29 -11.19
CA TYR A 206 -37.83 -5.32 -10.44
C TYR A 206 -37.89 -5.57 -8.92
N ILE A 207 -39.02 -6.00 -8.36
CA ILE A 207 -39.09 -6.44 -6.96
C ILE A 207 -38.16 -7.65 -6.74
N GLN A 208 -38.22 -8.66 -7.61
CA GLN A 208 -37.41 -9.86 -7.47
C GLN A 208 -35.91 -9.60 -7.66
N ASP A 209 -35.53 -8.71 -8.59
CA ASP A 209 -34.16 -8.25 -8.81
C ASP A 209 -33.63 -7.44 -7.59
N VAL A 210 -34.48 -6.61 -6.97
CA VAL A 210 -34.14 -5.87 -5.73
C VAL A 210 -33.96 -6.82 -4.55
N GLU A 211 -34.85 -7.80 -4.36
CA GLU A 211 -34.74 -8.74 -3.23
C GLU A 211 -33.54 -9.69 -3.38
N SER A 212 -33.30 -10.19 -4.60
CA SER A 212 -32.14 -11.05 -4.87
C SER A 212 -30.81 -10.28 -4.75
N SER A 213 -30.74 -9.02 -5.19
CA SER A 213 -29.54 -8.18 -4.97
C SER A 213 -29.32 -7.86 -3.49
N LYS A 214 -30.37 -7.56 -2.71
CA LYS A 214 -30.29 -7.39 -1.26
C LYS A 214 -29.78 -8.65 -0.54
N SER A 215 -30.31 -9.81 -0.89
CA SER A 215 -29.84 -11.12 -0.39
C SER A 215 -28.37 -11.35 -0.78
N THR A 216 -27.98 -11.03 -2.01
CA THR A 216 -26.60 -11.15 -2.48
C THR A 216 -25.63 -10.26 -1.69
N ILE A 217 -26.00 -9.00 -1.40
CA ILE A 217 -25.20 -8.08 -0.57
C ILE A 217 -25.04 -8.67 0.84
N GLN A 218 -26.13 -9.07 1.49
CA GLN A 218 -26.10 -9.64 2.84
C GLN A 218 -25.25 -10.93 2.91
N ASN A 219 -25.33 -11.78 1.88
CA ASN A 219 -24.49 -12.98 1.78
C ASN A 219 -23.01 -12.64 1.59
N LEU A 220 -22.67 -11.64 0.78
CA LEU A 220 -21.29 -11.17 0.60
C LEU A 220 -20.72 -10.60 1.91
N GLU A 221 -21.48 -9.74 2.61
CA GLU A 221 -21.13 -9.17 3.92
C GLU A 221 -20.88 -10.28 4.96
N ASN A 222 -21.81 -11.23 5.08
CA ASN A 222 -21.68 -12.37 6.01
C ASN A 222 -20.53 -13.34 5.64
N SER A 223 -20.23 -13.50 4.35
CA SER A 223 -19.10 -14.33 3.88
C SER A 223 -17.73 -13.69 4.07
N SER A 224 -17.68 -12.40 4.45
CA SER A 224 -16.45 -11.64 4.53
C SER A 224 -15.58 -12.08 5.72
N ASN A 225 -14.64 -12.98 5.45
CA ASN A 225 -13.58 -13.41 6.37
C ASN A 225 -12.58 -12.28 6.72
N GLN A 226 -12.88 -11.01 6.41
CA GLN A 226 -12.06 -9.83 6.70
C GLN A 226 -11.63 -9.74 8.17
N ALA A 227 -12.48 -10.16 9.12
CA ALA A 227 -12.14 -10.20 10.54
C ALA A 227 -11.08 -11.28 10.90
N LEU A 228 -11.07 -12.42 10.19
CA LEU A 228 -10.04 -13.46 10.35
C LEU A 228 -8.76 -13.05 9.63
N ASN A 229 -8.86 -12.54 8.40
CA ASN A 229 -7.72 -12.03 7.64
C ASN A 229 -7.00 -10.91 8.39
N PHE A 230 -7.74 -9.96 8.98
CA PHE A 230 -7.17 -8.90 9.81
C PHE A 230 -6.46 -9.45 11.05
N LYS A 231 -7.04 -10.44 11.75
CA LYS A 231 -6.39 -11.11 12.90
C LYS A 231 -5.10 -11.82 12.46
N PHE A 232 -5.12 -12.52 11.34
CA PHE A 232 -3.96 -13.19 10.75
C PHE A 232 -2.83 -12.20 10.43
N TYR A 233 -3.09 -11.19 9.61
CA TYR A 233 -2.09 -10.20 9.23
C TYR A 233 -1.58 -9.39 10.44
N LYS A 234 -2.45 -9.08 11.41
CA LYS A 234 -2.04 -8.43 12.67
C LYS A 234 -1.14 -9.34 13.52
N SER A 235 -1.46 -10.63 13.63
CA SER A 235 -0.65 -11.59 14.40
C SER A 235 0.72 -11.82 13.76
N MET A 236 0.76 -11.99 12.43
CA MET A 236 2.01 -12.09 11.67
C MET A 236 2.84 -10.82 11.82
N LYS A 237 2.22 -9.64 11.66
CA LYS A 237 2.89 -8.35 11.85
C LYS A 237 3.53 -8.22 13.23
N ILE A 238 2.78 -8.46 14.31
CA ILE A 238 3.27 -8.30 15.69
C ILE A 238 4.45 -9.26 15.97
N TYR A 239 4.37 -10.51 15.51
CA TYR A 239 5.50 -11.43 15.67
C TYR A 239 6.74 -10.96 14.89
N VAL A 240 6.58 -10.45 13.67
CA VAL A 240 7.69 -9.95 12.85
C VAL A 240 8.31 -8.68 13.48
N GLU A 241 7.50 -7.76 14.01
CA GLU A 241 7.99 -6.61 14.78
C GLU A 241 8.78 -7.08 16.01
N ASN A 242 8.21 -7.94 16.86
CA ASN A 242 8.88 -8.48 18.04
C ASN A 242 10.20 -9.23 17.71
N LEU A 243 10.23 -9.98 16.60
CA LEU A 243 11.42 -10.70 16.14
C LEU A 243 12.51 -9.73 15.65
N ILE A 244 12.13 -8.68 14.91
CA ILE A 244 13.06 -7.64 14.45
C ILE A 244 13.62 -6.89 15.65
N ASP A 245 12.79 -6.49 16.61
CA ASP A 245 13.23 -5.75 17.81
C ASP A 245 14.15 -6.62 18.68
N CYS A 246 13.82 -7.91 18.90
CA CYS A 246 14.69 -8.84 19.60
C CYS A 246 16.05 -9.02 18.91
N LEU A 247 16.09 -9.15 17.58
CA LEU A 247 17.34 -9.27 16.84
C LEU A 247 18.15 -7.96 16.83
N ASN A 248 17.47 -6.81 16.79
CA ASN A 248 18.09 -5.48 16.88
C ASN A 248 18.70 -5.20 18.26
N GLU A 249 18.14 -5.75 19.34
CA GLU A 249 18.75 -5.70 20.67
C GLU A 249 19.97 -6.63 20.73
N LYS A 250 19.79 -7.91 20.39
CA LYS A 250 20.85 -8.92 20.57
C LYS A 250 22.04 -8.77 19.62
N ILE A 251 21.87 -8.15 18.44
CA ILE A 251 23.00 -7.85 17.55
C ILE A 251 24.01 -6.88 18.19
N VAL A 252 23.56 -5.97 19.07
CA VAL A 252 24.47 -5.07 19.81
C VAL A 252 25.32 -5.87 20.80
N SER A 253 24.70 -6.79 21.56
CA SER A 253 25.42 -7.69 22.48
C SER A 253 26.38 -8.63 21.75
N ILE A 254 25.99 -9.14 20.58
CA ILE A 254 26.87 -9.95 19.71
C ILE A 254 28.08 -9.12 19.28
N GLN A 255 27.88 -7.89 18.80
CA GLN A 255 28.96 -7.00 18.37
C GLN A 255 29.90 -6.61 19.53
N GLU A 256 29.39 -6.42 20.74
CA GLU A 256 30.21 -6.16 21.93
C GLU A 256 31.09 -7.37 22.29
N ILE A 257 30.54 -8.59 22.23
CA ILE A 257 31.24 -9.85 22.49
C ILE A 257 32.27 -10.16 21.38
N GLU A 258 31.91 -9.97 20.11
CA GLU A 258 32.81 -10.13 18.96
C GLU A 258 33.96 -9.11 19.00
N SER A 259 33.67 -7.84 19.28
CA SER A 259 34.71 -6.81 19.40
C SER A 259 35.62 -7.03 20.61
N SER A 260 35.10 -7.55 21.71
CA SER A 260 35.89 -7.97 22.88
C SER A 260 36.85 -9.12 22.54
N MET A 261 36.39 -10.14 21.79
CA MET A 261 37.24 -11.23 21.31
C MET A 261 38.33 -10.72 20.33
N HIS A 262 37.97 -9.85 19.38
CA HIS A 262 38.93 -9.23 18.47
C HIS A 262 39.95 -8.36 19.21
N ALA A 263 39.54 -7.59 20.22
CA ALA A 263 40.43 -6.77 21.03
C ALA A 263 41.41 -7.62 21.86
N LEU A 264 40.97 -8.77 22.39
CA LEU A 264 41.81 -9.71 23.11
C LEU A 264 42.89 -10.34 22.20
N LEU A 265 42.50 -10.81 21.01
CA LEU A 265 43.42 -11.35 20.00
C LEU A 265 44.39 -10.28 19.49
N LEU A 266 43.91 -9.04 19.27
CA LEU A 266 44.74 -7.92 18.82
C LEU A 266 45.76 -7.50 19.91
N LYS A 267 45.34 -7.44 21.18
CA LYS A 267 46.23 -7.21 22.34
C LYS A 267 47.35 -8.26 22.39
N GLN A 268 47.04 -9.53 22.16
CA GLN A 268 48.02 -10.62 22.10
C GLN A 268 49.01 -10.42 20.94
N ALA A 269 48.52 -10.24 19.71
CA ALA A 269 49.37 -10.02 18.52
C ALA A 269 50.27 -8.78 18.64
N MET A 270 49.74 -7.67 19.16
CA MET A 270 50.52 -6.44 19.44
C MET A 270 51.60 -6.68 20.50
N THR A 271 51.34 -7.55 21.49
CA THR A 271 52.33 -7.90 22.53
C THR A 271 53.51 -8.66 21.93
N PHE A 272 53.26 -9.62 21.02
CA PHE A 272 54.32 -10.32 20.30
C PHE A 272 55.12 -9.41 19.37
N MET A 273 54.45 -8.57 18.56
CA MET A 273 55.14 -7.63 17.67
C MET A 273 56.01 -6.64 18.43
N LYS A 274 55.49 -6.04 19.52
CA LYS A 274 56.27 -5.14 20.37
C LYS A 274 57.47 -5.86 20.99
N ARG A 275 57.27 -7.06 21.54
CA ARG A 275 58.35 -7.87 22.13
C ARG A 275 59.46 -8.17 21.11
N ARG A 276 59.12 -8.49 19.86
CA ARG A 276 60.11 -8.75 18.81
C ARG A 276 60.83 -7.46 18.35
N GLN A 277 60.12 -6.32 18.34
CA GLN A 277 60.73 -5.01 18.10
C GLN A 277 61.72 -4.63 19.21
N ASP A 278 61.37 -4.87 20.46
CA ASP A 278 62.25 -4.62 21.61
C ASP A 278 63.46 -5.59 21.62
N GLU A 279 63.30 -6.88 21.28
CA GLU A 279 64.44 -7.80 21.02
C GLU A 279 65.40 -7.21 19.98
N LEU A 280 64.91 -6.89 18.78
CA LEU A 280 65.72 -6.36 17.67
C LEU A 280 66.45 -5.06 18.05
N LYS A 281 65.82 -4.22 18.87
CA LYS A 281 66.41 -2.99 19.41
C LYS A 281 67.56 -3.30 20.38
N HIS A 282 67.40 -4.27 21.28
CA HIS A 282 68.49 -4.70 22.16
C HIS A 282 69.65 -5.34 21.38
N GLU A 283 69.37 -6.25 20.45
CA GLU A 283 70.37 -6.88 19.58
C GLU A 283 71.17 -5.84 18.77
N SER A 284 70.49 -4.90 18.12
CA SER A 284 71.14 -3.86 17.31
C SER A 284 71.94 -2.84 18.13
N THR A 285 71.47 -2.45 19.32
CA THR A 285 72.26 -1.58 20.22
C THR A 285 73.54 -2.27 20.71
N TYR A 286 73.48 -3.57 21.01
CA TYR A 286 74.66 -4.36 21.39
C TYR A 286 75.67 -4.50 20.25
N LEU A 287 75.21 -4.84 19.04
CA LEU A 287 76.07 -4.88 17.86
C LEU A 287 76.73 -3.51 17.56
N GLN A 288 76.01 -2.41 17.78
CA GLN A 288 76.58 -1.06 17.66
C GLN A 288 77.62 -0.75 18.76
N GLN A 289 77.43 -1.22 19.99
CA GLN A 289 78.44 -1.12 21.06
C GLN A 289 79.71 -1.91 20.70
N LEU A 290 79.56 -3.12 20.15
CA LEU A 290 80.69 -3.95 19.69
C LEU A 290 81.46 -3.27 18.53
N SER A 291 80.77 -2.72 17.52
CA SER A 291 81.43 -2.01 16.40
C SER A 291 82.28 -0.85 16.91
N ARG A 292 81.69 0.04 17.72
CA ARG A 292 82.41 1.20 18.28
C ARG A 292 83.62 0.78 19.10
N ARG A 293 83.51 -0.29 19.90
CA ARG A 293 84.62 -0.84 20.67
C ARG A 293 85.74 -1.43 19.79
N SER A 294 85.41 -1.92 18.59
CA SER A 294 86.41 -2.35 17.59
C SER A 294 87.13 -1.19 16.90
N GLU A 295 86.52 0.00 16.88
CA GLU A 295 87.08 1.21 16.28
C GLU A 295 88.00 1.98 17.27
N THR A 296 87.64 2.01 18.57
CA THR A 296 88.37 2.76 19.61
C THR A 296 89.41 1.90 20.36
N SER A 297 90.47 1.47 19.67
CA SER A 297 91.50 0.58 20.23
C SER A 297 92.58 1.26 21.12
N THR A 298 92.17 2.14 22.03
CA THR A 298 93.08 2.81 22.99
C THR A 298 92.51 2.93 24.40
N ASN A 299 92.85 1.95 25.25
CA ASN A 299 93.05 2.08 26.70
C ASN A 299 91.99 2.84 27.54
N GLU A 300 90.69 2.59 27.33
CA GLU A 300 89.71 2.81 28.40
C GLU A 300 88.74 1.63 28.50
N SER A 301 88.68 1.02 29.70
CA SER A 301 87.87 -0.17 29.95
C SER A 301 86.43 0.20 30.27
N LEU A 302 85.70 0.75 29.29
CA LEU A 302 84.24 0.77 29.37
C LEU A 302 83.75 -0.68 29.50
N ALA A 303 83.19 -0.99 30.67
CA ALA A 303 82.46 -2.22 30.88
C ALA A 303 81.32 -2.32 29.86
N VAL A 304 81.03 -3.53 29.39
CA VAL A 304 79.71 -3.80 28.80
C VAL A 304 78.70 -3.51 29.90
N ASP A 305 77.63 -2.77 29.59
CA ASP A 305 76.55 -2.53 30.54
C ASP A 305 76.01 -3.90 30.98
N GLU A 306 76.20 -4.27 32.25
CA GLU A 306 75.79 -5.57 32.80
C GLU A 306 74.30 -5.82 32.52
N LYS A 307 73.51 -4.74 32.44
CA LYS A 307 72.10 -4.75 32.07
C LYS A 307 71.85 -5.12 30.62
N THR A 308 72.64 -4.66 29.64
CA THR A 308 72.47 -5.10 28.24
C THR A 308 72.92 -6.54 28.07
N GLN A 309 74.00 -6.95 28.75
CA GLN A 309 74.46 -8.33 28.72
C GLN A 309 73.43 -9.31 29.32
N TRP A 310 72.85 -8.97 30.48
CA TRP A 310 71.77 -9.76 31.10
C TRP A 310 70.50 -9.84 30.23
N ILE A 311 70.10 -8.75 29.57
CA ILE A 311 68.95 -8.75 28.64
C ILE A 311 69.19 -9.72 27.47
N LEU A 312 70.39 -9.75 26.90
CA LEU A 312 70.74 -10.67 25.81
C LEU A 312 70.77 -12.12 26.26
N GLU A 313 71.27 -12.39 27.47
CA GLU A 313 71.32 -13.73 28.05
C GLU A 313 69.92 -14.30 28.33
N GLU A 314 68.96 -13.47 28.77
CA GLU A 314 67.54 -13.88 28.87
C GLU A 314 66.88 -14.09 27.49
N ILE A 315 67.19 -13.24 26.48
CA ILE A 315 66.71 -13.42 25.10
C ILE A 315 67.20 -14.75 24.52
N GLU A 316 68.49 -15.07 24.65
CA GLU A 316 69.04 -16.33 24.16
C GLU A 316 68.59 -17.53 25.02
N SER A 317 68.37 -17.35 26.33
CA SER A 317 67.73 -18.36 27.18
C SER A 317 66.29 -18.65 26.75
N ARG A 318 65.53 -17.65 26.26
CA ARG A 318 64.21 -17.86 25.63
C ARG A 318 64.33 -18.54 24.25
N ARG A 319 65.36 -18.24 23.45
CA ARG A 319 65.61 -18.93 22.17
C ARG A 319 66.02 -20.38 22.36
N SER A 320 66.85 -20.69 23.36
CA SER A 320 67.27 -22.04 23.71
C SER A 320 66.08 -22.89 24.18
N ARG A 321 65.23 -22.36 25.07
CA ARG A 321 63.94 -22.98 25.46
C ARG A 321 63.05 -23.26 24.23
N ARG A 322 62.91 -22.31 23.30
CA ARG A 322 62.19 -22.50 22.02
C ARG A 322 62.79 -23.57 21.11
N ARG A 323 64.12 -23.70 21.02
CA ARG A 323 64.76 -24.78 20.25
C ARG A 323 64.48 -26.16 20.87
N GLN A 324 64.54 -26.26 22.21
CA GLN A 324 64.23 -27.51 22.93
C GLN A 324 62.75 -27.92 22.79
N ALA A 325 61.80 -26.99 22.99
CA ALA A 325 60.37 -27.28 22.86
C ALA A 325 59.99 -27.79 21.45
N ARG A 326 60.57 -27.21 20.40
CA ARG A 326 60.36 -27.67 19.01
C ARG A 326 61.00 -29.03 18.72
N ALA A 327 62.18 -29.31 19.27
CA ALA A 327 62.80 -30.62 19.17
C ALA A 327 61.97 -31.73 19.86
N LEU A 328 61.23 -31.40 20.93
CA LEU A 328 60.27 -32.31 21.58
C LEU A 328 58.95 -32.45 20.82
N SER A 329 58.51 -31.40 20.11
CA SER A 329 57.30 -31.41 19.27
C SER A 329 57.45 -32.26 17.99
N GLY A 330 58.67 -32.45 17.50
CA GLY A 330 59.01 -33.41 16.45
C GLY A 330 58.63 -33.03 15.01
N ASN A 331 57.90 -31.93 14.79
CA ASN A 331 57.55 -31.44 13.46
C ASN A 331 57.56 -29.89 13.38
N CYS A 332 58.62 -29.33 12.80
CA CYS A 332 58.55 -28.05 12.08
C CYS A 332 59.73 -27.92 11.11
N ASP A 333 59.43 -27.70 9.82
CA ASP A 333 60.43 -27.21 8.86
C ASP A 333 60.63 -25.70 9.10
N HIS A 334 61.46 -25.37 10.08
CA HIS A 334 61.65 -24.00 10.56
C HIS A 334 62.98 -23.43 10.08
N GLN A 335 62.89 -22.50 9.12
CA GLN A 335 64.02 -21.70 8.69
C GLN A 335 64.37 -20.66 9.77
N GLU A 336 65.55 -20.80 10.41
CA GLU A 336 65.98 -19.94 11.52
C GLU A 336 66.04 -18.47 11.07
N GLY A 337 65.14 -17.66 11.65
CA GLY A 337 64.86 -16.29 11.22
C GLY A 337 63.35 -16.02 11.00
N THR A 338 62.55 -17.04 10.68
CA THR A 338 61.09 -16.91 10.51
C THR A 338 60.35 -16.88 11.86
N SER A 339 60.41 -15.71 12.51
CA SER A 339 59.95 -15.48 13.88
C SER A 339 58.42 -15.36 14.03
N SER A 340 57.69 -16.48 13.91
CA SER A 340 56.45 -16.63 14.71
C SER A 340 56.87 -16.89 16.15
N ASP A 341 56.60 -15.93 17.03
CA ASP A 341 57.04 -15.94 18.42
C ASP A 341 55.88 -15.56 19.33
N ASP A 342 55.04 -16.57 19.56
CA ASP A 342 53.72 -16.45 20.19
C ASP A 342 53.71 -16.93 21.65
N GLU A 343 54.90 -17.06 22.27
CA GLU A 343 55.07 -17.48 23.66
C GLU A 343 54.85 -16.32 24.66
N LEU A 344 53.66 -16.22 25.23
CA LEU A 344 53.36 -15.32 26.37
C LEU A 344 54.01 -15.82 27.69
N SER A 345 54.05 -14.96 28.72
CA SER A 345 54.36 -15.41 30.09
C SER A 345 53.28 -16.38 30.58
N SER A 346 53.62 -17.30 31.48
CA SER A 346 52.63 -18.19 32.11
C SER A 346 51.49 -17.39 32.78
N ALA A 347 51.79 -16.25 33.39
CA ALA A 347 50.75 -15.36 33.95
C ALA A 347 49.83 -14.78 32.85
N ASP A 348 50.42 -14.27 31.76
CA ASP A 348 49.69 -13.67 30.65
C ASP A 348 48.87 -14.70 29.86
N MET A 349 49.35 -15.94 29.73
CA MET A 349 48.60 -17.06 29.14
C MET A 349 47.36 -17.41 29.97
N ASN A 350 47.49 -17.43 31.30
CA ASN A 350 46.36 -17.69 32.19
C ASN A 350 45.34 -16.52 32.19
N ASP A 351 45.79 -15.26 32.08
CA ASP A 351 44.91 -14.10 31.90
C ASP A 351 44.18 -14.14 30.55
N PHE A 352 44.90 -14.47 29.47
CA PHE A 352 44.32 -14.65 28.14
C PHE A 352 43.29 -15.77 28.12
N GLN A 353 43.60 -16.96 28.64
CA GLN A 353 42.65 -18.08 28.67
C GLN A 353 41.41 -17.72 29.49
N LYS A 354 41.60 -17.15 30.70
CA LYS A 354 40.48 -16.73 31.56
C LYS A 354 39.60 -15.68 30.90
N THR A 355 40.17 -14.71 30.18
CA THR A 355 39.38 -13.70 29.46
C THR A 355 38.68 -14.28 28.23
N GLN A 356 39.32 -15.20 27.50
CA GLN A 356 38.70 -15.96 26.42
C GLN A 356 37.53 -16.83 26.92
N ASP A 357 37.70 -17.50 28.07
CA ASP A 357 36.69 -18.35 28.71
C ASP A 357 35.49 -17.53 29.18
N ASN A 358 35.71 -16.35 29.78
CA ASN A 358 34.65 -15.41 30.15
C ASN A 358 33.83 -14.98 28.92
N ILE A 359 34.47 -14.50 27.85
CA ILE A 359 33.79 -14.08 26.61
C ILE A 359 33.04 -15.28 26.00
N SER A 360 33.61 -16.48 26.07
CA SER A 360 32.97 -17.74 25.61
C SER A 360 31.82 -18.20 26.51
N GLN A 361 31.76 -17.78 27.77
CA GLN A 361 30.62 -17.98 28.66
C GLN A 361 29.52 -16.97 28.37
N ASP A 362 29.86 -15.69 28.20
CA ASP A 362 28.88 -14.62 27.95
C ASP A 362 28.23 -14.75 26.57
N HIS A 363 28.98 -15.21 25.56
CA HIS A 363 28.43 -15.66 24.27
C HIS A 363 27.28 -16.68 24.41
N LYS A 364 27.34 -17.58 25.40
CA LYS A 364 26.28 -18.59 25.63
C LYS A 364 25.04 -18.01 26.31
N LYS A 365 25.12 -16.82 26.91
CA LYS A 365 24.03 -16.17 27.65
C LYS A 365 23.22 -15.17 26.81
N ILE A 366 23.69 -14.80 25.60
CA ILE A 366 23.10 -13.74 24.77
C ILE A 366 21.58 -13.87 24.61
N PHE A 367 21.07 -15.11 24.53
CA PHE A 367 19.66 -15.45 24.35
C PHE A 367 19.05 -16.19 25.56
N GLU A 368 19.69 -16.20 26.74
CA GLU A 368 19.19 -16.91 27.94
C GLU A 368 17.86 -16.32 28.48
N ASP A 369 17.61 -15.05 28.17
CA ASP A 369 16.39 -14.29 28.45
C ASP A 369 15.36 -14.29 27.29
N VAL A 370 15.70 -14.88 26.14
CA VAL A 370 14.86 -14.86 24.93
C VAL A 370 14.10 -16.19 24.78
N HIS A 371 12.78 -16.10 24.62
CA HIS A 371 11.93 -17.26 24.37
C HIS A 371 12.24 -17.94 23.03
N ASP A 372 12.30 -19.27 23.00
CA ASP A 372 12.76 -20.09 21.86
C ASP A 372 12.15 -19.69 20.50
N ASP A 373 10.88 -19.29 20.47
CA ASP A 373 10.19 -18.80 19.26
C ASP A 373 10.90 -17.62 18.55
N PHE A 374 11.80 -16.89 19.22
CA PHE A 374 12.50 -15.71 18.69
C PHE A 374 14.03 -15.88 18.56
N CYS A 375 14.63 -16.91 19.17
CA CYS A 375 16.06 -17.20 19.05
C CYS A 375 16.36 -18.50 18.27
N ASN A 376 15.46 -19.49 18.27
CA ASN A 376 15.64 -20.74 17.55
C ASN A 376 15.16 -20.63 16.10
N ILE A 377 16.12 -20.63 15.16
CA ILE A 377 15.88 -20.58 13.71
C ILE A 377 14.84 -21.61 13.24
N GLN A 378 14.81 -22.81 13.83
CA GLN A 378 13.83 -23.84 13.45
C GLN A 378 12.41 -23.47 13.88
N HIS A 379 12.23 -22.88 15.06
CA HIS A 379 10.92 -22.41 15.53
C HIS A 379 10.45 -21.20 14.71
N ILE A 380 11.35 -20.26 14.42
CA ILE A 380 11.08 -19.09 13.58
C ILE A 380 10.56 -19.53 12.20
N LEU A 381 11.29 -20.43 11.53
CA LEU A 381 10.89 -20.99 10.23
C LEU A 381 9.55 -21.72 10.32
N LEU A 382 9.28 -22.43 11.41
CA LEU A 382 8.01 -23.12 11.64
C LEU A 382 6.82 -22.15 11.79
N LYS A 383 7.00 -20.97 12.40
CA LYS A 383 5.95 -19.91 12.42
C LYS A 383 5.63 -19.42 11.01
N PHE A 384 6.66 -19.08 10.22
CA PHE A 384 6.45 -18.65 8.83
C PHE A 384 5.82 -19.76 7.97
N GLN A 385 6.15 -21.03 8.22
CA GLN A 385 5.53 -22.18 7.56
C GLN A 385 4.06 -22.40 7.99
N GLN A 386 3.64 -21.95 9.18
CA GLN A 386 2.22 -21.96 9.59
C GLN A 386 1.38 -20.86 8.91
N TRP A 387 2.01 -19.89 8.24
CA TRP A 387 1.36 -18.79 7.54
C TRP A 387 1.36 -18.93 6.01
N ARG A 388 1.80 -20.07 5.48
CA ARG A 388 1.96 -20.36 4.05
C ARG A 388 1.43 -21.75 3.67
#